data_AF-A0A0A0K288-F1
#
_entry.id   AF-A0A0A0K288-F1
#
_cell.length_a   1.000
_cell.length_b   1.000
_cell.length_c   1.000
_cell.angle_alpha   90.00
_cell.angle_beta   90.00
_cell.angle_gamma   90.00
#
_symmetry.space_group_name_H-M   'P 1'
#
loop_
_entity.id
_entity.type
_entity.pdbx_description
1 polymer ?
#
loop_
_entity_poly.entity_id
_entity_poly.type
_entity_poly.pdbx_seq_one_letter_code
_entity_poly.pdbx_strand_id
1 'polypeptide(L)'
;MATKTQNITRAALVGVTAATLGIGAAASASGAPDTWLPNATLTCGSTTLAPSDWVAVPPSDSLWILTGDLAGHYVILRDAHYLATTAEQAAQAPATDYAGLPELETRSWGTKAGLTGSAFTCDFSSQWGDGGEGTEWIVGPVTIARAPGSSR
;
A
#
# COMPACT_ATOMS: atom_id res chain seq x y z
N MET A 1 -44.74 -15.32 62.32
CA MET A 1 -44.28 -16.64 62.79
C MET A 1 -43.21 -17.16 61.84
N ALA A 2 -42.06 -17.49 62.43
CA ALA A 2 -40.92 -18.29 62.01
C ALA A 2 -40.67 -18.67 60.53
N THR A 3 -39.54 -18.16 60.04
CA THR A 3 -38.50 -18.72 59.16
C THR A 3 -38.42 -20.26 59.05
N LYS A 4 -38.11 -20.76 57.84
CA LYS A 4 -37.11 -21.83 57.68
C LYS A 4 -36.27 -21.65 56.41
N THR A 5 -35.05 -21.22 56.63
CA THR A 5 -33.90 -21.20 55.71
C THR A 5 -33.47 -22.63 55.37
N GLN A 6 -33.09 -22.88 54.11
CA GLN A 6 -32.10 -23.90 53.79
C GLN A 6 -30.99 -23.28 52.94
N ASN A 7 -29.81 -23.15 53.56
CA ASN A 7 -28.54 -22.87 52.92
C ASN A 7 -28.01 -24.15 52.28
N ILE A 8 -27.48 -24.06 51.05
CA ILE A 8 -26.33 -24.88 50.66
C ILE A 8 -25.26 -23.93 50.12
N THR A 9 -24.10 -24.03 50.75
CA THR A 9 -22.87 -23.29 50.49
C THR A 9 -21.84 -24.26 49.90
N ARG A 10 -20.83 -23.69 49.22
CA ARG A 10 -19.51 -24.25 48.83
C ARG A 10 -19.48 -24.88 47.42
N ALA A 11 -18.47 -24.69 46.58
CA ALA A 11 -17.11 -24.20 46.79
C ALA A 11 -16.58 -23.46 45.55
N ALA A 12 -15.65 -22.54 45.79
CA ALA A 12 -14.82 -21.92 44.77
C ALA A 12 -13.95 -22.97 44.06
N LEU A 13 -13.73 -22.79 42.76
CA LEU A 13 -12.54 -23.26 42.08
C LEU A 13 -11.90 -22.05 41.38
N VAL A 14 -10.86 -21.55 42.05
CA VAL A 14 -9.82 -20.69 41.53
C VAL A 14 -8.88 -21.55 40.68
N GLY A 15 -8.37 -20.98 39.59
CA GLY A 15 -7.31 -21.55 38.74
C GLY A 15 -7.89 -22.20 37.49
N VAL A 16 -7.39 -21.93 36.28
CA VAL A 16 -5.99 -21.78 35.90
C VAL A 16 -5.90 -20.88 34.65
N THR A 17 -4.96 -19.95 34.66
CA THR A 17 -4.43 -19.28 33.46
C THR A 17 -3.92 -20.32 32.47
N ALA A 18 -4.64 -20.55 31.39
CA ALA A 18 -4.10 -21.17 30.20
C ALA A 18 -3.88 -20.05 29.17
N ALA A 19 -2.67 -19.49 29.18
CA ALA A 19 -2.14 -18.71 28.08
C ALA A 19 -2.22 -19.56 26.81
N THR A 20 -3.26 -19.36 26.01
CA THR A 20 -3.22 -19.77 24.61
C THR A 20 -2.45 -18.68 23.88
N LEU A 21 -1.12 -18.76 23.98
CA LEU A 21 -0.23 -18.32 22.92
C LEU A 21 -0.59 -19.17 21.69
N GLY A 22 -1.64 -18.76 20.99
CA GLY A 22 -1.95 -19.23 19.67
C GLY A 22 -0.87 -18.74 18.73
N ILE A 23 0.28 -19.43 18.74
CA ILE A 23 1.20 -19.47 17.62
C ILE A 23 0.47 -20.25 16.52
N GLY A 24 -0.50 -19.60 15.91
CA GLY A 24 -1.31 -20.11 14.81
C GLY A 24 -0.87 -19.42 13.55
N ALA A 25 0.19 -19.96 12.93
CA ALA A 25 0.54 -19.75 11.54
C ALA A 25 0.52 -18.28 11.06
N ALA A 26 1.66 -17.58 11.21
CA ALA A 26 2.11 -16.71 10.12
C ALA A 26 2.48 -17.60 8.91
N ALA A 27 1.48 -18.29 8.35
CA ALA A 27 1.59 -18.93 7.06
C ALA A 27 1.56 -17.80 6.04
N SER A 28 2.77 -17.41 5.61
CA SER A 28 3.10 -16.98 4.26
C SER A 28 1.90 -16.67 3.36
N ALA A 29 1.22 -15.56 3.61
CA ALA A 29 0.45 -14.88 2.59
C ALA A 29 1.35 -13.78 1.98
N SER A 30 2.58 -14.15 1.63
CA SER A 30 3.36 -13.41 0.64
C SER A 30 2.92 -13.91 -0.74
N GLY A 31 1.61 -13.84 -1.02
CA GLY A 31 1.22 -13.63 -2.40
C GLY A 31 1.92 -12.35 -2.83
N ALA A 32 2.55 -12.34 -4.01
CA ALA A 32 2.92 -11.07 -4.61
C ALA A 32 1.66 -10.20 -4.54
N PRO A 33 1.72 -9.00 -3.96
CA PRO A 33 0.53 -8.19 -3.90
C PRO A 33 0.03 -7.92 -5.33
N ASP A 34 -1.27 -7.77 -5.51
CA ASP A 34 -1.80 -7.41 -6.83
C ASP A 34 -1.54 -5.92 -7.09
N THR A 35 -1.19 -5.57 -8.32
CA THR A 35 -0.89 -4.18 -8.69
C THR A 35 -2.16 -3.34 -8.66
N TRP A 36 -2.14 -2.25 -7.90
CA TRP A 36 -3.25 -1.31 -7.75
C TRP A 36 -3.79 -0.67 -9.06
N LEU A 37 -2.94 -0.68 -10.08
CA LEU A 37 -3.10 -0.11 -11.41
C LEU A 37 -2.35 -1.09 -12.32
N PRO A 38 -3.08 -2.00 -12.98
CA PRO A 38 -2.44 -3.01 -13.82
C PRO A 38 -1.63 -2.33 -14.93
N ASN A 39 -0.53 -2.95 -15.33
CA ASN A 39 0.34 -2.45 -16.39
C ASN A 39 0.93 -1.05 -16.14
N ALA A 40 1.05 -0.64 -14.88
CA ALA A 40 1.62 0.64 -14.52
C ALA A 40 3.15 0.63 -14.58
N THR A 41 3.72 1.58 -15.33
CA THR A 41 5.16 1.88 -15.28
C THR A 41 5.41 2.88 -14.16
N LEU A 42 6.52 2.74 -13.43
CA LEU A 42 6.91 3.63 -12.34
C LEU A 42 8.27 4.27 -12.64
N THR A 43 8.35 5.59 -12.68
CA THR A 43 9.56 6.35 -12.97
C THR A 43 9.98 7.14 -11.74
N CYS A 44 11.16 6.84 -11.19
CA CYS A 44 11.74 7.49 -10.02
C CYS A 44 13.07 8.15 -10.43
N GLY A 45 13.06 9.46 -10.70
CA GLY A 45 14.23 10.16 -11.21
C GLY A 45 14.65 9.62 -12.60
N SER A 46 15.84 9.05 -12.71
CA SER A 46 16.33 8.43 -13.96
C SER A 46 16.01 6.94 -14.09
N THR A 47 15.36 6.34 -13.10
CA THR A 47 15.05 4.91 -13.08
C THR A 47 13.59 4.69 -13.48
N THR A 48 13.35 3.86 -14.50
CA THR A 48 12.01 3.44 -14.92
C THR A 48 11.86 1.94 -14.66
N LEU A 49 10.78 1.56 -13.99
CA LEU A 49 10.44 0.21 -13.59
C LEU A 49 9.24 -0.28 -14.41
N ALA A 50 9.38 -1.45 -15.03
CA ALA A 50 8.28 -2.06 -15.77
C ALA A 50 7.18 -2.54 -14.79
N PRO A 51 5.95 -2.79 -15.27
CA PRO A 51 4.85 -3.25 -14.40
C PRO A 51 5.15 -4.53 -13.61
N SER A 52 6.08 -5.37 -14.09
CA SER A 52 6.50 -6.60 -13.42
C SER A 52 7.56 -6.39 -12.33
N ASP A 53 8.15 -5.20 -12.24
CA ASP A 53 9.28 -4.90 -11.34
C ASP A 53 8.85 -4.25 -10.01
N TRP A 54 7.57 -3.95 -9.85
CA TRP A 54 7.06 -3.33 -8.63
C TRP A 54 5.58 -3.66 -8.42
N VAL A 55 5.14 -3.48 -7.19
CA VAL A 55 3.76 -3.70 -6.78
C VAL A 55 3.40 -2.69 -5.70
N ALA A 56 2.19 -2.12 -5.77
CA ALA A 56 1.63 -1.28 -4.72
C ALA A 56 0.31 -1.83 -4.18
N VAL A 57 0.11 -1.67 -2.88
CA VAL A 57 -1.13 -1.99 -2.15
C VAL A 57 -1.59 -0.71 -1.44
N PRO A 58 -2.40 0.14 -2.12
CA PRO A 58 -2.83 1.41 -1.54
C PRO A 58 -3.57 1.26 -0.21
N PRO A 59 -4.44 0.25 0.03
CA PRO A 59 -5.11 0.12 1.32
C PRO A 59 -4.17 -0.10 2.51
N SER A 60 -2.95 -0.60 2.27
CA SER A 60 -1.91 -0.76 3.30
C SER A 60 -0.83 0.32 3.22
N ASP A 61 -0.98 1.27 2.29
CA ASP A 61 -0.01 2.30 1.96
C ASP A 61 1.39 1.72 1.69
N SER A 62 1.46 0.55 1.05
CA SER A 62 2.73 -0.16 0.84
C SER A 62 3.07 -0.24 -0.64
N LEU A 63 4.36 -0.17 -0.94
CA LEU A 63 4.92 -0.37 -2.28
C LEU A 63 6.19 -1.22 -2.18
N TRP A 64 6.32 -2.21 -3.04
CA TRP A 64 7.51 -3.05 -3.16
C TRP A 64 8.13 -2.87 -4.54
N ILE A 65 9.42 -2.57 -4.57
CA ILE A 65 10.23 -2.61 -5.79
C ILE A 65 11.04 -3.91 -5.72
N LEU A 66 10.90 -4.74 -6.74
CA LEU A 66 11.37 -6.12 -6.75
C LEU A 66 12.80 -6.25 -7.29
N THR A 67 13.22 -5.34 -8.16
CA THR A 67 14.47 -5.41 -8.91
C THR A 67 15.21 -4.06 -8.94
N GLY A 68 16.51 -4.09 -9.27
CA GLY A 68 17.35 -2.89 -9.42
C GLY A 68 17.78 -2.22 -8.11
N ASP A 69 18.42 -1.05 -8.25
CA ASP A 69 19.01 -0.30 -7.12
C ASP A 69 17.96 0.26 -6.15
N LEU A 70 16.72 0.44 -6.64
CA LEU A 70 15.60 0.87 -5.84
C LEU A 70 14.87 -0.31 -5.17
N ALA A 71 15.32 -1.56 -5.32
CA ALA A 71 14.67 -2.71 -4.71
C ALA A 71 14.50 -2.55 -3.18
N GLY A 72 13.29 -2.83 -2.69
CA GLY A 72 12.97 -2.65 -1.28
C GLY A 72 11.47 -2.50 -0.99
N HIS A 73 11.17 -2.30 0.28
CA HIS A 73 9.82 -2.03 0.77
C HIS A 73 9.70 -0.54 1.11
N TYR A 74 8.63 0.06 0.64
CA TYR A 74 8.32 1.47 0.76
C TYR A 74 6.92 1.65 1.31
N VAL A 75 6.75 2.80 1.96
CA VAL A 75 5.46 3.30 2.41
C VAL A 75 5.06 4.44 1.49
N ILE A 76 3.82 4.40 1.00
CA ILE A 76 3.19 5.48 0.25
C ILE A 76 2.75 6.56 1.24
N LEU A 77 3.20 7.80 1.00
CA LEU A 77 2.89 8.97 1.84
C LEU A 77 1.87 9.89 1.20
N ARG A 78 1.86 9.92 -0.13
CA ARG A 78 0.93 10.70 -0.94
C ARG A 78 0.86 10.11 -2.34
N ASP A 79 -0.31 10.19 -2.95
CA ASP A 79 -0.48 9.98 -4.38
C ASP A 79 -1.53 10.94 -4.95
N ALA A 80 -1.45 11.21 -6.24
CA ALA A 80 -2.49 11.88 -7.00
C ALA A 80 -2.67 11.18 -8.33
N HIS A 81 -3.91 11.12 -8.83
CA HIS A 81 -4.33 10.36 -9.99
C HIS A 81 -4.99 11.33 -10.96
N TYR A 82 -4.45 11.42 -12.17
CA TYR A 82 -4.94 12.30 -13.23
C TYR A 82 -5.32 11.48 -14.45
N LEU A 83 -6.41 11.87 -15.10
CA LEU A 83 -6.86 11.26 -16.34
C LEU A 83 -6.12 11.89 -17.54
N ALA A 84 -5.35 11.10 -18.26
CA ALA A 84 -4.84 11.43 -19.58
C ALA A 84 -5.65 10.68 -20.64
N THR A 85 -6.27 11.41 -21.56
CA THR A 85 -7.18 10.85 -22.58
C THR A 85 -6.46 10.39 -23.85
N THR A 86 -5.15 10.64 -23.96
CA THR A 86 -4.32 10.15 -25.05
C THR A 86 -2.96 9.65 -24.55
N ALA A 87 -2.31 8.80 -25.34
CA ALA A 87 -0.97 8.30 -25.05
C ALA A 87 0.08 9.43 -25.06
N GLU A 88 -0.08 10.46 -25.90
CA GLU A 88 0.80 11.62 -25.92
C GLU A 88 0.70 12.43 -24.62
N GLN A 89 -0.50 12.59 -24.07
CA GLN A 89 -0.69 13.22 -22.76
C GLN A 89 -0.04 12.39 -21.65
N ALA A 90 -0.18 11.06 -21.71
CA ALA A 90 0.43 10.16 -20.74
C ALA A 90 1.97 10.14 -20.83
N ALA A 91 2.53 10.20 -22.04
CA ALA A 91 3.97 10.21 -22.29
C ALA A 91 4.65 11.52 -21.88
N GLN A 92 3.88 12.60 -21.69
CA GLN A 92 4.38 13.85 -21.16
C GLN A 92 4.57 13.81 -19.64
N ALA A 93 4.14 12.75 -18.94
CA ALA A 93 4.31 12.60 -17.50
C ALA A 93 5.78 12.33 -17.08
N PRO A 94 6.31 13.03 -16.06
CA PRO A 94 5.68 14.16 -15.37
C PRO A 94 5.62 15.39 -16.28
N ALA A 95 4.39 15.82 -16.61
CA ALA A 95 4.20 17.15 -17.18
C ALA A 95 4.51 18.14 -16.06
N THR A 96 4.90 19.37 -16.39
CA THR A 96 5.48 20.34 -15.44
C THR A 96 4.71 20.54 -14.13
N ASP A 97 3.45 20.09 -14.00
CA ASP A 97 2.79 19.70 -12.73
C ASP A 97 1.45 18.95 -13.00
N TYR A 98 1.38 18.06 -14.01
CA TYR A 98 0.11 17.48 -14.48
C TYR A 98 -0.97 18.52 -14.90
N ALA A 99 -0.54 19.75 -15.16
CA ALA A 99 -1.41 20.87 -15.45
C ALA A 99 -2.29 20.61 -16.68
N GLY A 100 -3.59 20.86 -16.53
CA GLY A 100 -4.58 20.66 -17.60
C GLY A 100 -5.14 19.24 -17.71
N LEU A 101 -4.66 18.29 -16.91
CA LEU A 101 -5.30 16.98 -16.77
C LEU A 101 -6.38 17.02 -15.67
N PRO A 102 -7.55 16.39 -15.88
CA PRO A 102 -8.53 16.20 -14.81
C PRO A 102 -7.96 15.37 -13.66
N GLU A 103 -8.03 15.92 -12.44
CA GLU A 103 -7.73 15.16 -11.22
C GLU A 103 -8.90 14.23 -10.88
N LEU A 104 -8.59 12.96 -10.66
CA LEU A 104 -9.56 11.93 -10.26
C LEU A 104 -9.56 11.73 -8.75
N GLU A 105 -8.38 11.61 -8.16
CA GLU A 105 -8.20 11.33 -6.74
C GLU A 105 -6.84 11.87 -6.27
N THR A 106 -6.81 12.42 -5.05
CA THR A 106 -5.57 12.68 -4.31
C THR A 106 -5.71 12.13 -2.91
N ARG A 107 -4.72 11.35 -2.45
CA ARG A 107 -4.67 10.90 -1.06
C ARG A 107 -3.36 11.32 -0.42
N SER A 108 -3.43 11.63 0.86
CA SER A 108 -2.25 11.89 1.67
C SER A 108 -2.41 11.25 3.03
N TRP A 109 -1.37 10.52 3.42
CA TRP A 109 -1.27 9.86 4.72
C TRP A 109 -0.34 10.62 5.68
N GLY A 110 0.10 11.82 5.28
CA GLY A 110 0.98 12.68 6.07
C GLY A 110 2.36 12.06 6.33
N THR A 111 2.92 12.37 7.50
CA THR A 111 4.19 11.81 7.97
C THR A 111 3.92 10.61 8.88
N LYS A 112 4.35 9.41 8.49
CA LYS A 112 4.28 8.24 9.39
C LYS A 112 5.47 8.22 10.35
N ALA A 113 5.17 8.04 11.64
CA ALA A 113 6.18 7.91 12.68
C ALA A 113 7.09 6.70 12.43
N GLY A 114 8.39 6.86 12.67
CA GLY A 114 9.37 5.79 12.51
C GLY A 114 9.93 5.61 11.09
N LEU A 115 9.47 6.36 10.09
CA LEU A 115 10.14 6.40 8.78
C LEU A 115 11.50 7.08 8.92
N THR A 116 12.57 6.30 8.73
CA THR A 116 13.96 6.77 8.86
C THR A 116 14.60 7.11 7.52
N GLY A 117 13.96 6.78 6.40
CA GLY A 117 14.45 7.05 5.04
C GLY A 117 14.02 8.42 4.51
N SER A 118 14.81 8.99 3.59
CA SER A 118 14.39 10.15 2.80
C SER A 118 13.21 9.78 1.89
N ALA A 119 12.16 10.61 1.94
CA ALA A 119 11.04 10.49 1.01
C ALA A 119 11.44 11.02 -0.37
N PHE A 120 10.95 10.38 -1.43
CA PHE A 120 11.10 10.84 -2.80
C PHE A 120 9.82 10.57 -3.59
N THR A 121 9.64 11.30 -4.68
CA THR A 121 8.48 11.16 -5.56
C THR A 121 8.88 10.42 -6.81
N CYS A 122 8.03 9.47 -7.20
CA CYS A 122 8.04 8.81 -8.49
C CYS A 122 6.77 9.18 -9.24
N ASP A 123 6.76 8.99 -10.55
CA ASP A 123 5.61 9.17 -11.40
C ASP A 123 5.16 7.83 -11.94
N PHE A 124 3.87 7.53 -11.85
CA PHE A 124 3.31 6.33 -12.46
C PHE A 124 2.51 6.68 -13.71
N SER A 125 2.45 5.74 -14.65
CA SER A 125 1.59 5.80 -15.82
C SER A 125 1.01 4.41 -16.08
N SER A 126 -0.31 4.31 -16.09
CA SER A 126 -1.06 3.07 -16.28
C SER A 126 -2.10 3.26 -17.35
N GLN A 127 -2.13 2.35 -18.32
CA GLN A 127 -3.20 2.30 -19.30
C GLN A 127 -4.46 1.74 -18.63
N TRP A 128 -5.58 2.43 -18.79
CA TRP A 128 -6.87 2.06 -18.22
C TRP A 128 -7.92 1.85 -19.33
N GLY A 129 -8.68 0.76 -19.24
CA GLY A 129 -9.73 0.43 -20.21
C GLY A 129 -9.95 -1.08 -20.40
N ASP A 130 -11.19 -1.46 -20.70
CA ASP A 130 -11.66 -2.85 -20.76
C ASP A 130 -11.10 -3.59 -22.01
N GLY A 131 -9.91 -4.20 -21.90
CA GLY A 131 -9.57 -5.36 -22.73
C GLY A 131 -8.53 -5.21 -23.84
N GLY A 132 -7.55 -4.33 -23.69
CA GLY A 132 -6.40 -4.23 -24.59
C GLY A 132 -6.39 -2.91 -25.33
N GLU A 133 -5.35 -2.12 -25.08
CA GLU A 133 -5.16 -0.77 -25.59
C GLU A 133 -6.30 0.21 -25.26
N GLY A 134 -6.58 0.41 -23.97
CA GLY A 134 -7.40 1.53 -23.53
C GLY A 134 -6.82 2.86 -24.02
N THR A 135 -7.66 3.77 -24.52
CA THR A 135 -7.22 5.12 -24.92
C THR A 135 -6.92 6.03 -23.72
N GLU A 136 -7.43 5.64 -22.55
CA GLU A 136 -7.31 6.39 -21.31
C GLU A 136 -6.13 5.89 -20.48
N TRP A 137 -5.52 6.82 -19.76
CA TRP A 137 -4.37 6.61 -18.94
C TRP A 137 -4.60 7.27 -17.59
N ILE A 138 -4.20 6.58 -16.52
CA ILE A 138 -4.05 7.20 -15.22
C ILE A 138 -2.57 7.47 -15.02
N VAL A 139 -2.25 8.75 -14.85
CA VAL A 139 -0.90 9.21 -14.56
C VAL A 139 -0.88 9.97 -13.25
N GLY A 140 0.26 10.01 -12.58
CA GLY A 140 0.36 10.84 -11.40
C GLY A 140 1.59 10.60 -10.54
N PRO A 141 1.83 11.52 -9.59
CA PRO A 141 2.94 11.39 -8.66
C PRO A 141 2.54 10.45 -7.53
N VAL A 142 3.53 9.68 -7.05
CA VAL A 142 3.47 8.89 -5.82
C VAL A 142 4.71 9.20 -4.98
N THR A 143 4.50 9.78 -3.81
CA THR A 143 5.56 10.04 -2.83
C THR A 143 5.71 8.84 -1.93
N ILE A 144 6.91 8.28 -1.90
CA ILE A 144 7.24 7.08 -1.12
C ILE A 144 8.43 7.32 -0.19
N ALA A 145 8.46 6.60 0.92
CA ALA A 145 9.59 6.56 1.84
C ALA A 145 9.95 5.12 2.15
N ARG A 146 11.26 4.82 2.23
CA ARG A 146 11.72 3.47 2.52
C ARG A 146 11.30 3.05 3.93
N ALA A 147 10.72 1.86 4.04
CA ALA A 147 10.30 1.30 5.32
C ALA A 147 11.53 0.92 6.19
N PRO A 148 11.48 1.10 7.51
CA PRO A 148 12.58 0.70 8.40
C PRO A 148 12.87 -0.79 8.31
N GLY A 149 14.15 -1.18 8.43
CA GLY A 149 14.58 -2.58 8.39
C GLY A 149 14.55 -3.24 7.00
N SER A 150 14.22 -2.47 5.95
CA SER A 150 14.30 -2.93 4.55
C SER A 150 15.64 -2.57 3.93
N SER A 151 16.70 -3.25 4.36
CA SER A 151 18.00 -3.26 3.69
C SER A 151 18.16 -4.54 2.87
N ARG A 152 18.58 -4.39 1.61
CA ARG A 152 19.46 -5.37 1.00
C ARG A 152 20.89 -4.90 1.23
#